data_AF-A0A2G2DL98-F1
#
_entry.id   AF-A0A2G2DL98-F1
#
_cell.length_a   1.000
_cell.length_b   1.000
_cell.length_c   1.000
_cell.angle_alpha   90.00
_cell.angle_beta   90.00
_cell.angle_gamma   90.00
#
_symmetry.space_group_name_H-M   'P 1'
#
loop_
_entity.id
_entity.type
_entity.pdbx_description
1 polymer ?
#
loop_
_entity_poly.entity_id
_entity_poly.type
_entity_poly.pdbx_seq_one_letter_code
_entity_poly.pdbx_strand_id
1 'polypeptide(L)'
;MSMTFISSIRYIKPDEHRAFVAERLKALKAQLDADIHAHTDDGSLRLATWNIMHFSDGGAYDRTTESLLYIAEIIDHFDLVAIQEVNHDLRKFELLMQRYLGSDWDYILTDASGNRERLAFVYRKAKVRFLREAGEVVLPEGQEIVAPDQQNATRKLQFARTPFAVTFQSGWFRFKLCTVHIYYGKSADSSPEMELRRAEIEKVAKFLADVQKAEKRSTGSDANMILLGDFNIISPEHRTMTALLDAGFVTTDGIRDAATSLSGKHHYDQIVFKLAEKRVKLGASGVLNIFDSVYRSEDAEHYATHSAIKKISHGRDGAPRSEDKAMDYFRRYYRKHQLSDHNLLWCEIRTDFSDHYLDAVAAGQDPRKM
;
A
#
# COMPACT_ATOMS: atom_id res chain seq x y z
N MET A 1 18.64 10.04 4.08
CA MET A 1 19.00 9.32 2.83
C MET A 1 18.52 7.88 2.94
N SER A 2 17.74 7.43 1.96
CA SER A 2 17.39 6.02 1.72
C SER A 2 18.69 5.20 1.54
N MET A 3 18.81 4.06 2.22
CA MET A 3 19.96 3.14 2.18
C MET A 3 19.51 1.67 2.14
N THR A 4 18.93 1.25 1.01
CA THR A 4 18.69 -0.17 0.73
C THR A 4 20.00 -0.98 0.70
N PHE A 5 20.01 -2.16 1.33
CA PHE A 5 21.15 -3.08 1.30
C PHE A 5 21.20 -3.87 -0.03
N ILE A 6 21.91 -3.34 -1.01
CA ILE A 6 21.96 -3.90 -2.37
C ILE A 6 22.99 -5.02 -2.59
N SER A 7 23.73 -5.40 -1.54
CA SER A 7 24.92 -6.26 -1.70
C SER A 7 24.61 -7.64 -2.30
N SER A 8 23.38 -8.13 -2.17
CA SER A 8 22.92 -9.41 -2.71
C SER A 8 22.90 -9.46 -4.24
N ILE A 9 22.97 -8.31 -4.92
CA ILE A 9 23.06 -8.24 -6.38
C ILE A 9 24.23 -9.06 -6.95
N ARG A 10 25.33 -9.21 -6.19
CA ARG A 10 26.50 -10.01 -6.58
C ARG A 10 26.19 -11.49 -6.84
N TYR A 11 25.09 -11.99 -6.28
CA TYR A 11 24.66 -13.39 -6.41
C TYR A 11 23.76 -13.62 -7.62
N ILE A 12 23.31 -12.56 -8.30
CA ILE A 12 22.53 -12.70 -9.53
C ILE A 12 23.44 -13.27 -10.63
N LYS A 13 22.90 -14.25 -11.35
CA LYS A 13 23.52 -14.92 -12.48
C LYS A 13 22.48 -15.05 -13.60
N PRO A 14 22.91 -15.08 -14.88
CA PRO A 14 24.29 -14.93 -15.35
C PRO A 14 24.84 -13.50 -15.14
N ASP A 15 26.14 -13.31 -15.37
CA ASP A 15 26.82 -12.03 -15.12
C ASP A 15 26.26 -10.90 -15.99
N GLU A 16 25.88 -11.21 -17.23
CA GLU A 16 25.17 -10.30 -18.12
C GLU A 16 23.83 -9.85 -17.52
N HIS A 17 23.03 -10.78 -17.00
CA HIS A 17 21.78 -10.44 -16.33
C HIS A 17 22.01 -9.64 -15.05
N ARG A 18 23.05 -9.95 -14.26
CA ARG A 18 23.42 -9.15 -13.10
C ARG A 18 23.75 -7.70 -13.46
N ALA A 19 24.53 -7.48 -14.51
CA ALA A 19 24.85 -6.13 -14.98
C ALA A 19 23.59 -5.37 -15.41
N PHE A 20 22.67 -6.05 -16.10
CA PHE A 20 21.37 -5.50 -16.45
C PHE A 20 20.56 -5.08 -15.22
N VAL A 21 20.43 -5.95 -14.21
CA VAL A 21 19.74 -5.64 -12.95
C VAL A 21 20.36 -4.43 -12.25
N ALA A 22 21.69 -4.30 -12.26
CA ALA A 22 22.36 -3.15 -11.66
C ALA A 22 21.99 -1.83 -12.34
N GLU A 23 21.93 -1.81 -13.68
CA GLU A 23 21.51 -0.62 -14.42
C GLU A 23 20.02 -0.31 -14.23
N ARG A 24 19.15 -1.33 -14.16
CA ARG A 24 17.73 -1.15 -13.84
C ARG A 24 17.52 -0.62 -12.42
N LEU A 25 18.30 -1.09 -11.44
CA LEU A 25 18.24 -0.59 -10.06
C LEU A 25 18.71 0.87 -9.95
N LYS A 26 19.73 1.28 -10.72
CA LYS A 26 20.14 2.69 -10.83
C LYS A 26 19.04 3.55 -11.45
N ALA A 27 18.38 3.05 -12.50
CA ALA A 27 17.26 3.75 -13.11
C ALA A 27 16.09 3.91 -12.11
N LEU A 28 15.77 2.86 -11.35
CA LEU A 28 14.74 2.91 -10.31
C LEU A 28 15.03 3.97 -9.25
N LYS A 29 16.28 4.04 -8.77
CA LYS A 29 16.71 5.09 -7.84
C LYS A 29 16.47 6.48 -8.41
N ALA A 30 16.90 6.73 -9.65
CA ALA A 30 16.70 8.00 -10.30
C ALA A 30 15.22 8.36 -10.49
N GLN A 31 14.37 7.39 -10.82
CA GLN A 31 12.92 7.58 -10.88
C GLN A 31 12.35 7.95 -9.51
N LEU A 32 12.65 7.19 -8.47
CA LEU A 32 12.12 7.43 -7.13
C LEU A 32 12.57 8.78 -6.56
N ASP A 33 13.81 9.20 -6.86
CA ASP A 33 14.29 10.55 -6.52
C ASP A 33 13.49 11.63 -7.23
N ALA A 34 13.19 11.46 -8.52
CA ALA A 34 12.42 12.42 -9.31
C ALA A 34 10.94 12.46 -8.91
N ASP A 35 10.30 11.29 -8.80
CA ASP A 35 8.85 11.19 -8.61
C ASP A 35 8.44 11.44 -7.15
N ILE A 36 9.33 11.16 -6.19
CA ILE A 36 9.02 11.22 -4.75
C ILE A 36 9.86 12.29 -4.03
N HIS A 37 11.19 12.17 -4.03
CA HIS A 37 12.03 13.06 -3.23
C HIS A 37 12.00 14.52 -3.73
N ALA A 38 12.01 14.75 -5.03
CA ALA A 38 11.97 16.10 -5.60
C ALA A 38 10.69 16.89 -5.26
N HIS A 39 9.68 16.21 -4.73
CA HIS A 39 8.37 16.77 -4.40
C HIS A 39 8.04 16.68 -2.91
N THR A 40 8.97 16.27 -2.05
CA THR A 40 8.75 16.07 -0.61
C THR A 40 9.78 16.79 0.26
N ASP A 41 9.40 17.04 1.51
CA ASP A 41 10.16 17.75 2.54
C ASP A 41 10.64 16.81 3.66
N ASP A 42 11.78 17.11 4.28
CA ASP A 42 12.33 16.28 5.37
C ASP A 42 11.49 16.34 6.66
N GLY A 43 10.72 17.42 6.89
CA GLY A 43 9.80 17.60 8.02
C GLY A 43 8.41 16.98 7.83
N SER A 44 8.19 16.27 6.72
CA SER A 44 6.93 15.60 6.41
C SER A 44 7.00 14.09 6.61
N LEU A 45 5.87 13.39 6.58
CA LEU A 45 5.75 11.93 6.54
C LEU A 45 5.33 11.52 5.13
N ARG A 46 6.10 10.63 4.50
CA ARG A 46 5.73 9.99 3.23
C ARG A 46 5.04 8.67 3.53
N LEU A 47 3.72 8.68 3.38
CA LEU A 47 2.83 7.56 3.62
C LEU A 47 2.48 6.90 2.29
N ALA A 48 2.60 5.58 2.22
CA ALA A 48 2.22 4.81 1.03
C ALA A 48 1.29 3.64 1.37
N THR A 49 0.54 3.20 0.37
CA THR A 49 -0.19 1.93 0.38
C THR A 49 0.11 1.14 -0.88
N TRP A 50 0.27 -0.17 -0.73
CA TRP A 50 0.59 -1.05 -1.85
C TRP A 50 0.05 -2.47 -1.66
N ASN A 51 -0.91 -2.85 -2.49
CA ASN A 51 -1.21 -4.26 -2.69
C ASN A 51 -0.03 -4.88 -3.45
N ILE A 52 0.70 -5.79 -2.81
CA ILE A 52 1.94 -6.33 -3.36
C ILE A 52 1.74 -7.69 -4.06
N MET A 53 0.50 -8.10 -4.31
CA MET A 53 0.11 -9.29 -5.08
C MET A 53 0.73 -10.60 -4.55
N HIS A 54 0.01 -11.28 -3.65
CA HIS A 54 0.32 -12.60 -3.10
C HIS A 54 1.79 -12.78 -2.68
N PHE A 55 2.35 -11.82 -1.94
CA PHE A 55 3.76 -11.81 -1.62
C PHE A 55 4.15 -13.03 -0.77
N SER A 56 5.09 -13.83 -1.29
CA SER A 56 5.57 -15.09 -0.70
C SER A 56 4.63 -16.31 -0.80
N ASP A 57 3.64 -16.35 -1.69
CA ASP A 57 2.76 -17.52 -1.88
C ASP A 57 3.41 -18.71 -2.65
N GLY A 58 4.73 -18.64 -2.90
CA GLY A 58 5.46 -19.64 -3.68
C GLY A 58 5.14 -19.61 -5.18
N GLY A 59 5.55 -20.66 -5.91
CA GLY A 59 5.23 -20.81 -7.34
C GLY A 59 5.65 -19.60 -8.19
N ALA A 60 4.68 -18.95 -8.86
CA ALA A 60 4.93 -17.76 -9.67
C ALA A 60 5.23 -16.49 -8.83
N TYR A 61 4.77 -16.47 -7.57
CA TYR A 61 4.89 -15.35 -6.63
C TYR A 61 6.11 -15.44 -5.71
N ASP A 62 6.90 -16.52 -5.80
CA ASP A 62 8.18 -16.62 -5.11
C ASP A 62 9.12 -15.51 -5.60
N ARG A 63 9.34 -14.51 -4.75
CA ARG A 63 10.12 -13.31 -5.07
C ARG A 63 11.60 -13.64 -5.20
N THR A 64 12.17 -13.31 -6.35
CA THR A 64 13.61 -13.48 -6.60
C THR A 64 14.45 -12.45 -5.84
N THR A 65 15.78 -12.65 -5.81
CA THR A 65 16.71 -11.64 -5.28
C THR A 65 16.56 -10.30 -6.00
N GLU A 66 16.39 -10.31 -7.32
CA GLU A 66 16.13 -9.11 -8.10
C GLU A 66 14.84 -8.41 -7.62
N SER A 67 13.74 -9.16 -7.52
CA SER A 67 12.46 -8.62 -7.08
C SER A 67 12.55 -7.99 -5.70
N LEU A 68 13.26 -8.63 -4.76
CA LEU A 68 13.46 -8.11 -3.42
C LEU A 68 14.33 -6.84 -3.41
N LEU A 69 15.30 -6.71 -4.31
CA LEU A 69 16.06 -5.46 -4.47
C LEU A 69 15.14 -4.31 -4.88
N TYR A 70 14.29 -4.51 -5.90
CA TYR A 70 13.37 -3.47 -6.36
C TYR A 70 12.29 -3.14 -5.33
N ILE A 71 11.68 -4.15 -4.70
CA ILE A 71 10.65 -3.95 -3.67
C ILE A 71 11.23 -3.18 -2.47
N ALA A 72 12.42 -3.56 -2.01
CA ALA A 72 13.08 -2.85 -0.92
C ALA A 72 13.42 -1.42 -1.31
N GLU A 73 13.92 -1.19 -2.52
CA GLU A 73 14.24 0.14 -3.01
C GLU A 73 13.00 1.05 -3.06
N ILE A 74 11.86 0.53 -3.52
CA ILE A 74 10.59 1.25 -3.52
C ILE A 74 10.16 1.59 -2.10
N ILE A 75 10.13 0.60 -1.19
CA ILE A 75 9.73 0.82 0.21
C ILE A 75 10.65 1.84 0.89
N ASP A 76 11.95 1.81 0.62
CA ASP A 76 12.93 2.66 1.28
C ASP A 76 12.79 4.16 0.93
N HIS A 77 11.99 4.51 -0.07
CA HIS A 77 11.65 5.90 -0.42
C HIS A 77 10.46 6.47 0.35
N PHE A 78 9.82 5.65 1.18
CA PHE A 78 8.74 6.06 2.06
C PHE A 78 9.18 5.97 3.52
N ASP A 79 8.30 6.39 4.41
CA ASP A 79 8.54 6.39 5.85
C ASP A 79 7.60 5.43 6.60
N LEU A 80 6.40 5.23 6.05
CA LEU A 80 5.40 4.28 6.50
C LEU A 80 4.65 3.73 5.28
N VAL A 81 4.66 2.42 5.11
CA VAL A 81 4.00 1.72 3.99
C VAL A 81 3.02 0.72 4.54
N ALA A 82 1.77 0.84 4.14
CA ALA A 82 0.77 -0.20 4.35
C ALA A 82 0.80 -1.19 3.18
N ILE A 83 0.98 -2.47 3.49
CA ILE A 83 1.13 -3.52 2.49
C ILE A 83 -0.02 -4.51 2.64
N GLN A 84 -0.74 -4.75 1.54
CA GLN A 84 -1.77 -5.78 1.46
C GLN A 84 -1.22 -7.04 0.75
N GLU A 85 -1.84 -8.19 1.01
CA GLU A 85 -1.46 -9.49 0.43
C GLU A 85 -0.08 -10.03 0.82
N VAL A 86 0.36 -9.80 2.06
CA VAL A 86 1.50 -10.56 2.62
C VAL A 86 1.02 -11.96 2.97
N ASN A 87 1.46 -12.99 2.25
CA ASN A 87 0.89 -14.34 2.38
C ASN A 87 1.35 -15.05 3.67
N HIS A 88 0.83 -16.27 3.90
CA HIS A 88 1.04 -17.05 5.10
C HIS A 88 2.52 -17.38 5.37
N ASP A 89 3.30 -17.66 4.33
CA ASP A 89 4.75 -17.91 4.40
C ASP A 89 5.54 -16.60 4.49
N LEU A 90 6.09 -16.32 5.68
CA LEU A 90 6.80 -15.06 5.93
C LEU A 90 8.27 -15.08 5.54
N ARG A 91 8.84 -16.20 5.05
CA ARG A 91 10.31 -16.32 4.86
C ARG A 91 10.89 -15.23 3.96
N LYS A 92 10.25 -14.90 2.84
CA LYS A 92 10.74 -13.83 1.94
C LYS A 92 10.42 -12.45 2.48
N PHE A 93 9.37 -12.30 3.29
CA PHE A 93 9.02 -11.04 3.93
C PHE A 93 10.02 -10.71 5.03
N GLU A 94 10.32 -11.67 5.90
CA GLU A 94 11.38 -11.56 6.90
C GLU A 94 12.74 -11.34 6.23
N LEU A 95 13.01 -11.99 5.10
CA LEU A 95 14.22 -11.75 4.33
C LEU A 95 14.29 -10.31 3.80
N LEU A 96 13.19 -9.77 3.24
CA LEU A 96 13.06 -8.38 2.82
C LEU A 96 13.40 -7.43 3.97
N MET A 97 12.73 -7.61 5.11
CA MET A 97 12.90 -6.79 6.29
C MET A 97 14.32 -6.86 6.86
N GLN A 98 14.89 -8.06 7.01
CA GLN A 98 16.17 -8.25 7.69
C GLN A 98 17.39 -7.96 6.81
N ARG A 99 17.31 -8.23 5.51
CA ARG A 99 18.49 -8.21 4.62
C ARG A 99 18.51 -7.10 3.59
N TYR A 100 17.36 -6.53 3.24
CA TYR A 100 17.27 -5.50 2.21
C TYR A 100 16.91 -4.14 2.79
N LEU A 101 15.94 -4.08 3.70
CA LEU A 101 15.60 -2.86 4.45
C LEU A 101 16.48 -2.70 5.70
N GLY A 102 16.70 -3.80 6.42
CA GLY A 102 17.62 -3.87 7.56
C GLY A 102 17.10 -3.22 8.85
N SER A 103 18.01 -2.90 9.75
CA SER A 103 17.69 -2.56 11.14
C SER A 103 17.00 -1.22 11.36
N ASP A 104 16.95 -0.35 10.36
CA ASP A 104 16.30 0.97 10.46
C ASP A 104 14.77 0.87 10.29
N TRP A 105 14.32 -0.28 9.79
CA TRP A 105 12.92 -0.59 9.55
C TRP A 105 12.38 -1.55 10.59
N ASP A 106 11.07 -1.48 10.81
CA ASP A 106 10.31 -2.40 11.63
C ASP A 106 8.93 -2.60 11.01
N TYR A 107 8.18 -3.59 11.49
CA TYR A 107 6.88 -3.94 10.92
C TYR A 107 5.89 -4.47 11.95
N ILE A 108 4.60 -4.36 11.62
CA ILE A 108 3.49 -4.93 12.37
C ILE A 108 2.61 -5.68 11.37
N LEU A 109 2.25 -6.92 11.69
CA LEU A 109 1.41 -7.79 10.87
C LEU A 109 0.13 -8.17 11.62
N THR A 110 -0.97 -8.34 10.88
CA THR A 110 -2.12 -9.10 11.37
C THR A 110 -1.82 -10.60 11.39
N ASP A 111 -2.69 -11.36 12.05
CA ASP A 111 -2.82 -12.78 11.72
C ASP A 111 -3.30 -12.95 10.27
N ALA A 112 -3.09 -14.15 9.71
CA ALA A 112 -3.57 -14.45 8.36
C ALA A 112 -5.10 -14.58 8.37
N SER A 113 -5.77 -13.82 7.50
CA SER A 113 -7.22 -13.85 7.32
C SER A 113 -7.59 -14.01 5.85
N GLY A 114 -8.86 -14.31 5.55
CA GLY A 114 -9.34 -14.50 4.17
C GLY A 114 -8.48 -15.51 3.39
N ASN A 115 -7.95 -15.09 2.24
CA ASN A 115 -7.09 -15.88 1.34
C ASN A 115 -5.70 -16.28 1.93
N ARG A 116 -5.60 -16.43 3.26
CA ARG A 116 -4.36 -16.65 4.01
C ARG A 116 -3.36 -15.50 3.85
N GLU A 117 -3.91 -14.30 3.71
CA GLU A 117 -3.17 -13.06 3.53
C GLU A 117 -3.17 -12.24 4.82
N ARG A 118 -2.16 -11.40 4.98
CA ARG A 118 -1.99 -10.47 6.09
C ARG A 118 -1.95 -9.05 5.57
N LEU A 119 -2.36 -8.15 6.44
CA LEU A 119 -2.14 -6.73 6.30
C LEU A 119 -0.89 -6.37 7.12
N ALA A 120 -0.02 -5.55 6.55
CA ALA A 120 1.22 -5.14 7.20
C ALA A 120 1.35 -3.61 7.22
N PHE A 121 1.95 -3.10 8.30
CA PHE A 121 2.56 -1.78 8.29
C PHE A 121 4.08 -1.95 8.41
N VAL A 122 4.82 -1.38 7.47
CA VAL A 122 6.29 -1.36 7.46
C VAL A 122 6.73 0.09 7.61
N TYR A 123 7.61 0.37 8.57
CA TYR A 123 7.93 1.76 8.94
C TYR A 123 9.37 1.99 9.33
N ARG A 124 9.87 3.19 9.03
CA ARG A 124 11.22 3.64 9.38
C ARG A 124 11.23 4.13 10.83
N LYS A 125 11.93 3.42 11.71
CA LYS A 125 11.96 3.69 13.16
C LYS A 125 12.49 5.08 13.53
N ALA A 126 13.36 5.64 12.71
CA ALA A 126 13.90 6.98 12.92
C ALA A 126 12.84 8.09 12.74
N LYS A 127 11.77 7.83 11.99
CA LYS A 127 10.75 8.82 11.63
C LYS A 127 9.39 8.52 12.25
N VAL A 128 9.05 7.24 12.38
CA VAL A 128 7.73 6.77 12.78
C VAL A 128 7.84 5.93 14.05
N ARG A 129 7.01 6.28 15.04
CA ARG A 129 6.90 5.54 16.30
C ARG A 129 5.54 4.85 16.39
N PHE A 130 5.55 3.54 16.61
CA PHE A 130 4.36 2.80 17.03
C PHE A 130 3.99 3.18 18.47
N LEU A 131 2.73 3.56 18.70
CA LEU A 131 2.24 4.01 20.01
C LEU A 131 1.56 2.91 20.83
N ARG A 132 1.89 1.64 20.56
CA ARG A 132 1.45 0.46 21.33
C ARG A 132 -0.06 0.18 21.29
N GLU A 133 -0.76 0.75 20.33
CA GLU A 133 -2.18 0.54 20.10
C GLU A 133 -2.37 -0.02 18.69
N ALA A 134 -2.84 -1.26 18.62
CA ALA A 134 -3.11 -1.99 17.38
C ALA A 134 -4.35 -2.87 17.57
N GLY A 135 -5.18 -2.98 16.55
CA GLY A 135 -6.37 -3.81 16.61
C GLY A 135 -7.02 -4.02 15.24
N GLU A 136 -7.68 -5.16 15.10
CA GLU A 136 -8.54 -5.45 13.96
C GLU A 136 -9.93 -4.84 14.16
N VAL A 137 -10.54 -4.37 13.08
CA VAL A 137 -11.88 -3.76 13.10
C VAL A 137 -12.95 -4.84 12.98
N VAL A 138 -13.65 -5.10 14.08
CA VAL A 138 -14.79 -6.02 14.14
C VAL A 138 -16.08 -5.22 14.20
N LEU A 139 -17.04 -5.56 13.33
CA LEU A 139 -18.33 -4.89 13.33
C LEU A 139 -19.16 -5.29 14.57
N PRO A 140 -19.79 -4.31 15.26
CA PRO A 140 -20.71 -4.59 16.36
C PRO A 140 -21.90 -5.45 15.93
N GLU A 141 -22.52 -6.13 16.89
CA GLU A 141 -23.75 -6.88 16.67
C GLU A 141 -24.84 -5.97 16.09
N GLY A 142 -25.51 -6.43 15.03
CA GLY A 142 -26.53 -5.66 14.31
C GLY A 142 -25.95 -4.76 13.21
N GLN A 143 -24.63 -4.64 13.12
CA GLN A 143 -23.97 -3.85 12.08
C GLN A 143 -23.22 -4.70 11.06
N GLU A 144 -23.32 -6.02 11.13
CA GLU A 144 -22.67 -6.96 10.23
C GLU A 144 -23.13 -6.77 8.77
N ILE A 145 -22.36 -7.35 7.84
CA ILE A 145 -22.60 -7.26 6.40
C ILE A 145 -23.52 -8.39 5.96
N VAL A 146 -24.42 -8.12 5.02
CA VAL A 146 -25.39 -9.11 4.51
C VAL A 146 -24.77 -9.88 3.34
N ALA A 147 -24.80 -11.21 3.40
CA ALA A 147 -24.29 -12.05 2.32
C ALA A 147 -25.14 -11.92 1.04
N PRO A 148 -24.53 -11.77 -0.15
CA PRO A 148 -25.25 -11.57 -1.41
C PRO A 148 -26.03 -12.79 -1.96
N ASP A 149 -25.88 -14.00 -1.37
CA ASP A 149 -26.29 -15.26 -2.00
C ASP A 149 -27.55 -15.95 -1.42
N GLN A 150 -28.39 -15.25 -0.66
CA GLN A 150 -29.66 -15.84 -0.16
C GLN A 150 -30.81 -14.84 -0.23
N GLN A 151 -31.91 -15.24 -0.90
CA GLN A 151 -33.20 -14.54 -0.97
C GLN A 151 -33.88 -14.32 0.40
N ASN A 152 -33.24 -14.75 1.49
CA ASN A 152 -33.56 -14.48 2.89
C ASN A 152 -32.24 -14.48 3.70
N ALA A 153 -31.36 -13.51 3.47
CA ALA A 153 -30.03 -13.48 4.07
C ALA A 153 -30.09 -13.27 5.61
N THR A 154 -30.24 -14.38 6.35
CA THR A 154 -30.07 -14.45 7.81
C THR A 154 -28.60 -14.55 8.22
N ARG A 155 -27.70 -14.82 7.26
CA ARG A 155 -26.26 -14.94 7.49
C ARG A 155 -25.60 -13.56 7.47
N LYS A 156 -25.20 -13.13 8.65
CA LYS A 156 -24.37 -11.96 8.92
C LYS A 156 -22.90 -12.29 8.71
N LEU A 157 -22.19 -11.44 7.98
CA LEU A 157 -20.77 -11.56 7.68
C LEU A 157 -19.97 -10.46 8.40
N GLN A 158 -18.77 -10.81 8.83
CA GLN A 158 -17.71 -9.81 9.05
C GLN A 158 -17.10 -9.41 7.70
N PHE A 159 -16.12 -8.51 7.70
CA PHE A 159 -15.34 -8.19 6.51
C PHE A 159 -14.68 -9.44 5.91
N ALA A 160 -14.58 -9.51 4.58
CA ALA A 160 -13.88 -10.58 3.88
C ALA A 160 -12.41 -10.70 4.30
N ARG A 161 -11.77 -9.55 4.55
CA ARG A 161 -10.49 -9.42 5.27
C ARG A 161 -10.68 -8.33 6.32
N THR A 162 -10.39 -8.64 7.58
CA THR A 162 -10.61 -7.71 8.68
C THR A 162 -9.67 -6.49 8.55
N PRO A 163 -10.19 -5.24 8.55
CA PRO A 163 -9.35 -4.05 8.52
C PRO A 163 -8.43 -3.98 9.72
N PHE A 164 -7.23 -3.42 9.53
CA PHE A 164 -6.21 -3.35 10.57
C PHE A 164 -5.85 -1.91 10.93
N ALA A 165 -6.08 -1.52 12.17
CA ALA A 165 -5.85 -0.18 12.68
C ALA A 165 -4.69 -0.13 13.68
N VAL A 166 -3.78 0.83 13.49
CA VAL A 166 -2.62 1.05 14.37
C VAL A 166 -2.45 2.54 14.66
N THR A 167 -2.08 2.90 15.89
CA THR A 167 -1.74 4.28 16.24
C THR A 167 -0.24 4.53 16.09
N PHE A 168 0.11 5.52 15.28
CA PHE A 168 1.47 5.98 15.02
C PHE A 168 1.68 7.43 15.42
N GLN A 169 2.95 7.82 15.51
CA GLN A 169 3.37 9.22 15.55
C GLN A 169 4.61 9.45 14.68
N SER A 170 4.57 10.52 13.90
CA SER A 170 5.71 11.10 13.18
C SER A 170 5.83 12.57 13.56
N GLY A 171 6.99 13.00 14.05
CA GLY A 171 7.16 14.36 14.57
C GLY A 171 6.08 14.74 15.59
N TRP A 172 5.37 15.83 15.31
CA TRP A 172 4.25 16.32 16.13
C TRP A 172 2.90 15.69 15.77
N PHE A 173 2.83 14.93 14.68
CA PHE A 173 1.59 14.35 14.17
C PHE A 173 1.36 12.94 14.73
N ARG A 174 0.37 12.82 15.64
CA ARG A 174 -0.19 11.54 16.11
C ARG A 174 -1.45 11.21 15.32
N PHE A 175 -1.56 9.99 14.82
CA PHE A 175 -2.68 9.54 13.99
C PHE A 175 -2.95 8.04 14.15
N LYS A 176 -4.20 7.64 13.92
CA LYS A 176 -4.59 6.25 13.69
C LYS A 176 -4.60 5.98 12.20
N LEU A 177 -3.95 4.88 11.80
CA LEU A 177 -3.87 4.43 10.43
C LEU A 177 -4.61 3.10 10.31
N CYS A 178 -5.62 3.04 9.45
CA CYS A 178 -6.37 1.83 9.16
C CYS A 178 -6.12 1.38 7.72
N THR A 179 -5.65 0.15 7.53
CA THR A 179 -5.51 -0.47 6.21
C THR A 179 -6.64 -1.45 5.94
N VAL A 180 -7.13 -1.48 4.70
CA VAL A 180 -8.15 -2.42 4.22
C VAL A 180 -7.66 -3.22 3.01
N HIS A 181 -8.31 -4.36 2.77
CA HIS A 181 -8.31 -5.06 1.50
C HIS A 181 -9.73 -5.55 1.23
N ILE A 182 -10.51 -4.67 0.60
CA ILE A 182 -11.96 -4.82 0.41
C ILE A 182 -12.26 -5.91 -0.61
N TYR A 183 -13.38 -6.61 -0.40
CA TYR A 183 -13.90 -7.61 -1.32
C TYR A 183 -13.96 -7.11 -2.78
N TYR A 184 -13.31 -7.85 -3.69
CA TYR A 184 -13.37 -7.57 -5.13
C TYR A 184 -14.72 -8.02 -5.69
N GLY A 185 -14.87 -9.27 -6.12
CA GLY A 185 -16.10 -9.74 -6.79
C GLY A 185 -16.32 -9.10 -8.17
N LYS A 186 -17.48 -9.35 -8.77
CA LYS A 186 -17.79 -8.85 -10.12
C LYS A 186 -17.92 -7.32 -10.13
N SER A 187 -17.53 -6.71 -11.25
CA SER A 187 -17.54 -5.26 -11.44
C SER A 187 -18.84 -4.70 -11.98
N ALA A 188 -19.80 -5.54 -12.37
CA ALA A 188 -21.10 -5.09 -12.84
C ALA A 188 -21.83 -4.36 -11.70
N ASP A 189 -22.23 -3.11 -11.93
CA ASP A 189 -22.70 -2.25 -10.85
C ASP A 189 -23.97 -2.79 -10.17
N SER A 190 -24.85 -3.46 -10.91
CA SER A 190 -26.06 -4.11 -10.40
C SER A 190 -25.84 -5.46 -9.73
N SER A 191 -24.59 -5.94 -9.63
CA SER A 191 -24.32 -7.25 -9.08
C SER A 191 -24.40 -7.28 -7.55
N PRO A 192 -24.88 -8.39 -6.95
CA PRO A 192 -24.81 -8.60 -5.51
C PRO A 192 -23.39 -8.49 -4.95
N GLU A 193 -22.38 -8.90 -5.73
CA GLU A 193 -20.96 -8.75 -5.39
C GLU A 193 -20.53 -7.28 -5.26
N MET A 194 -21.04 -6.39 -6.12
CA MET A 194 -20.79 -4.95 -6.01
C MET A 194 -21.44 -4.34 -4.76
N GLU A 195 -22.66 -4.78 -4.40
CA GLU A 195 -23.27 -4.33 -3.14
C GLU A 195 -22.46 -4.76 -1.93
N LEU A 196 -21.94 -5.99 -1.92
CA LEU A 196 -21.06 -6.48 -0.85
C LEU A 196 -19.81 -5.62 -0.73
N ARG A 197 -19.13 -5.34 -1.86
CA ARG A 197 -17.97 -4.43 -1.92
C ARG A 197 -18.32 -3.06 -1.33
N ARG A 198 -19.39 -2.43 -1.81
CA ARG A 198 -19.83 -1.11 -1.34
C ARG A 198 -20.18 -1.13 0.15
N ALA A 199 -20.84 -2.19 0.63
CA ALA A 199 -21.20 -2.34 2.03
C ALA A 199 -19.97 -2.46 2.95
N GLU A 200 -18.93 -3.20 2.55
CA GLU A 200 -17.67 -3.23 3.30
C GLU A 200 -17.05 -1.84 3.44
N ILE A 201 -16.96 -1.09 2.33
CA ILE A 201 -16.43 0.28 2.32
C ILE A 201 -17.23 1.19 3.25
N GLU A 202 -18.56 1.17 3.12
CA GLU A 202 -19.46 1.99 3.93
C GLU A 202 -19.32 1.67 5.42
N LYS A 203 -19.24 0.38 5.78
CA LYS A 203 -19.19 -0.08 7.17
C LYS A 203 -17.88 0.28 7.84
N VAL A 204 -16.72 0.08 7.18
CA VAL A 204 -15.43 0.48 7.76
C VAL A 204 -15.34 2.00 7.91
N ALA A 205 -15.81 2.75 6.92
CA ALA A 205 -15.77 4.22 6.96
C ALA A 205 -16.66 4.78 8.09
N LYS A 206 -17.90 4.28 8.23
CA LYS A 206 -18.80 4.67 9.31
C LYS A 206 -18.26 4.27 10.68
N PHE A 207 -17.74 3.04 10.82
CA PHE A 207 -17.13 2.57 12.08
C PHE A 207 -16.01 3.51 12.54
N LEU A 208 -15.07 3.84 11.66
CA LEU A 208 -13.96 4.73 12.01
C LEU A 208 -14.44 6.17 12.30
N ALA A 209 -15.42 6.67 11.56
CA ALA A 209 -16.02 7.97 11.84
C ALA A 209 -16.69 8.02 13.23
N ASP A 210 -17.32 6.93 13.66
CA ASP A 210 -17.95 6.83 14.98
C ASP A 210 -16.92 6.64 16.10
N VAL A 211 -15.85 5.87 15.86
CA VAL A 211 -14.69 5.76 16.78
C VAL A 211 -14.10 7.15 17.05
N GLN A 212 -13.85 7.95 16.00
CA GLN A 212 -13.32 9.30 16.17
C GLN A 212 -14.25 10.18 17.04
N LYS A 213 -15.58 10.13 16.81
CA LYS A 213 -16.55 10.86 17.64
C LYS A 213 -16.54 10.39 19.09
N ALA A 214 -16.38 9.09 19.33
CA ALA A 214 -16.32 8.53 20.67
C ALA A 214 -15.05 8.98 21.41
N GLU A 215 -13.88 8.97 20.73
CA GLU A 215 -12.62 9.46 21.30
C GLU A 215 -12.63 10.96 21.60
N LYS A 216 -13.30 11.76 20.75
CA LYS A 216 -13.51 13.18 21.04
C LYS A 216 -14.25 13.39 22.36
N ARG A 217 -15.27 12.57 22.63
CA ARG A 217 -16.08 12.66 23.85
C ARG A 217 -15.27 12.28 25.10
N SER A 218 -14.35 11.32 25.00
CA SER A 218 -13.56 10.85 26.14
C SER A 218 -12.31 11.69 26.40
N THR A 219 -11.64 12.18 25.36
CA THR A 219 -10.34 12.88 25.47
C THR A 219 -10.44 14.40 25.30
N GLY A 220 -11.57 14.91 24.80
CA GLY A 220 -11.76 16.34 24.52
C GLY A 220 -11.16 16.81 23.18
N SER A 221 -10.51 15.93 22.42
CA SER A 221 -9.93 16.23 21.09
C SER A 221 -10.28 15.13 20.09
N ASP A 222 -10.62 15.52 18.86
CA ASP A 222 -10.78 14.54 17.77
C ASP A 222 -9.41 13.86 17.51
N ALA A 223 -9.42 12.55 17.22
CA ALA A 223 -8.22 11.85 16.77
C ALA A 223 -8.02 12.03 15.27
N ASN A 224 -6.77 12.16 14.80
CA ASN A 224 -6.49 12.12 13.36
C ASN A 224 -6.65 10.68 12.86
N MET A 225 -7.54 10.47 11.89
CA MET A 225 -7.78 9.17 11.27
C MET A 225 -7.34 9.20 9.81
N ILE A 226 -6.60 8.18 9.40
CA ILE A 226 -6.25 7.91 8.02
C ILE A 226 -6.72 6.50 7.69
N LEU A 227 -7.47 6.37 6.60
CA LEU A 227 -7.98 5.10 6.10
C LEU A 227 -7.41 4.91 4.69
N LEU A 228 -6.75 3.79 4.45
CA LEU A 228 -6.09 3.50 3.18
C LEU A 228 -6.12 2.00 2.84
N GLY A 229 -5.61 1.64 1.67
CA GLY A 229 -5.52 0.25 1.22
C GLY A 229 -6.16 0.02 -0.13
N ASP A 230 -6.36 -1.25 -0.46
CA ASP A 230 -7.08 -1.67 -1.65
C ASP A 230 -8.58 -1.69 -1.36
N PHE A 231 -9.30 -0.68 -1.88
CA PHE A 231 -10.75 -0.57 -1.76
C PHE A 231 -11.48 -1.23 -2.93
N ASN A 232 -10.76 -1.66 -3.96
CA ASN A 232 -11.34 -2.07 -5.23
C ASN A 232 -12.31 -1.01 -5.82
N ILE A 233 -12.02 0.29 -5.64
CA ILE A 233 -12.83 1.38 -6.22
C ILE A 233 -12.73 1.39 -7.75
N ILE A 234 -13.89 1.60 -8.38
CA ILE A 234 -14.00 1.64 -9.84
C ILE A 234 -13.49 2.97 -10.40
N SER A 235 -14.06 4.08 -9.95
CA SER A 235 -13.68 5.45 -10.33
C SER A 235 -14.04 6.46 -9.23
N PRO A 236 -13.54 7.71 -9.30
CA PRO A 236 -13.82 8.75 -8.31
C PRO A 236 -15.30 9.13 -8.18
N GLU A 237 -16.07 9.01 -9.26
CA GLU A 237 -17.50 9.33 -9.33
C GLU A 237 -18.39 8.15 -8.96
N HIS A 238 -17.81 6.95 -8.80
CA HIS A 238 -18.55 5.73 -8.53
C HIS A 238 -19.04 5.68 -7.08
N ARG A 239 -20.19 5.01 -6.85
CA ARG A 239 -20.80 4.87 -5.52
C ARG A 239 -19.91 4.19 -4.46
N THR A 240 -18.90 3.44 -4.89
CA THR A 240 -17.87 2.88 -3.99
C THR A 240 -17.00 3.98 -3.38
N MET A 241 -16.67 5.04 -4.15
CA MET A 241 -15.97 6.22 -3.62
C MET A 241 -16.89 7.10 -2.80
N THR A 242 -18.13 7.29 -3.25
CA THR A 242 -19.16 8.04 -2.51
C THR A 242 -19.35 7.52 -1.08
N ALA A 243 -19.31 6.18 -0.88
CA ALA A 243 -19.43 5.58 0.45
C ALA A 243 -18.33 6.02 1.44
N LEU A 244 -17.11 6.32 0.97
CA LEU A 244 -16.04 6.89 1.81
C LEU A 244 -16.32 8.36 2.13
N LEU A 245 -16.70 9.13 1.11
CA LEU A 245 -16.92 10.57 1.22
C LEU A 245 -18.13 10.90 2.11
N ASP A 246 -19.20 10.11 2.03
CA ASP A 246 -20.41 10.27 2.86
C ASP A 246 -20.16 10.04 4.36
N ALA A 247 -19.12 9.28 4.71
CA ALA A 247 -18.65 9.14 6.10
C ALA A 247 -17.82 10.36 6.58
N GLY A 248 -17.64 11.36 5.71
CA GLY A 248 -16.91 12.59 5.96
C GLY A 248 -15.39 12.38 5.98
N PHE A 249 -14.90 11.39 5.22
CA PHE A 249 -13.50 11.35 4.83
C PHE A 249 -13.28 12.24 3.60
N VAL A 250 -12.07 12.77 3.47
CA VAL A 250 -11.65 13.58 2.32
C VAL A 250 -10.40 12.99 1.68
N THR A 251 -10.15 13.32 0.42
CA THR A 251 -8.93 12.95 -0.30
C THR A 251 -8.29 14.18 -0.94
N THR A 252 -7.09 14.04 -1.50
CA THR A 252 -6.42 15.09 -2.29
C THR A 252 -6.61 14.85 -3.78
N ASP A 253 -6.49 15.89 -4.61
CA ASP A 253 -6.60 15.76 -6.07
C ASP A 253 -5.61 14.72 -6.64
N GLY A 254 -4.36 14.71 -6.18
CA GLY A 254 -3.34 13.73 -6.61
C GLY A 254 -3.66 12.28 -6.25
N ILE A 255 -4.56 12.03 -5.30
CA ILE A 255 -5.08 10.68 -4.98
C ILE A 255 -6.39 10.41 -5.72
N ARG A 256 -7.28 11.41 -5.81
CA ARG A 256 -8.56 11.28 -6.51
C ARG A 256 -8.34 10.87 -7.96
N ASP A 257 -7.40 11.52 -8.63
CA ASP A 257 -7.19 11.35 -10.08
C ASP A 257 -6.19 10.21 -10.40
N ALA A 258 -5.79 9.44 -9.36
CA ALA A 258 -4.72 8.46 -9.43
C ALA A 258 -5.27 7.03 -9.69
N ALA A 259 -5.18 6.58 -10.93
CA ALA A 259 -5.48 5.20 -11.28
C ALA A 259 -4.33 4.27 -10.86
N THR A 260 -4.59 3.33 -9.95
CA THR A 260 -3.56 2.45 -9.37
C THR A 260 -3.45 1.10 -10.09
N SER A 261 -4.40 0.75 -10.95
CA SER A 261 -4.25 -0.42 -11.84
C SER A 261 -3.14 -0.20 -12.88
N LEU A 262 -2.44 -1.26 -13.29
CA LEU A 262 -1.44 -1.18 -14.37
C LEU A 262 -2.00 -0.69 -15.71
N SER A 263 -3.32 -0.79 -15.91
CA SER A 263 -3.99 -0.30 -17.12
C SER A 263 -4.26 1.20 -17.12
N GLY A 264 -4.08 1.87 -15.98
CA GLY A 264 -4.44 3.28 -15.79
C GLY A 264 -5.95 3.55 -15.80
N LYS A 265 -6.80 2.53 -15.60
CA LYS A 265 -8.26 2.66 -15.70
C LYS A 265 -9.00 2.64 -14.37
N HIS A 266 -8.50 1.88 -13.40
CA HIS A 266 -9.16 1.67 -12.11
C HIS A 266 -8.40 2.33 -10.97
N HIS A 267 -9.16 2.84 -10.00
CA HIS A 267 -8.68 3.60 -8.83
C HIS A 267 -8.78 2.74 -7.57
N TYR A 268 -8.31 1.49 -7.66
CA TYR A 268 -8.58 0.46 -6.65
C TYR A 268 -8.17 0.90 -5.25
N ASP A 269 -6.98 1.47 -5.14
CA ASP A 269 -6.39 1.88 -3.88
C ASP A 269 -6.72 3.34 -3.58
N GLN A 270 -6.88 3.68 -2.30
CA GLN A 270 -7.11 5.04 -1.84
C GLN A 270 -6.33 5.35 -0.56
N ILE A 271 -6.13 6.64 -0.32
CA ILE A 271 -5.74 7.19 0.97
C ILE A 271 -6.72 8.31 1.27
N VAL A 272 -7.51 8.17 2.34
CA VAL A 272 -8.52 9.15 2.74
C VAL A 272 -8.36 9.55 4.20
N PHE A 273 -8.73 10.78 4.49
CA PHE A 273 -8.37 11.47 5.73
C PHE A 273 -9.59 11.98 6.47
N LYS A 274 -9.52 11.92 7.79
CA LYS A 274 -10.41 12.62 8.71
C LYS A 274 -9.54 13.25 9.80
N LEU A 275 -8.97 14.41 9.48
CA LEU A 275 -7.97 15.07 10.33
C LEU A 275 -8.64 16.03 11.31
N ALA A 276 -8.27 15.89 12.57
CA ALA A 276 -8.63 16.78 13.67
C ALA A 276 -7.68 17.98 13.74
N GLU A 277 -6.40 17.70 13.50
CA GLU A 277 -5.31 18.65 13.58
C GLU A 277 -5.30 19.54 12.33
N LYS A 278 -5.74 20.79 12.47
CA LYS A 278 -5.86 21.75 11.37
C LYS A 278 -4.51 22.25 10.84
N ARG A 279 -3.46 22.10 11.65
CA ARG A 279 -2.09 22.49 11.30
C ARG A 279 -1.44 21.49 10.35
N VAL A 280 -1.90 20.24 10.35
CA VAL A 280 -1.43 19.23 9.39
C VAL A 280 -1.84 19.66 7.99
N LYS A 281 -0.85 19.69 7.09
CA LYS A 281 -1.05 19.98 5.68
C LYS A 281 -0.71 18.75 4.87
N LEU A 282 -1.52 18.46 3.88
CA LEU A 282 -1.24 17.43 2.88
C LEU A 282 -0.37 18.07 1.80
N GLY A 283 0.73 17.41 1.47
CA GLY A 283 1.70 17.86 0.47
C GLY A 283 1.50 17.15 -0.87
N ALA A 284 2.59 16.80 -1.52
CA ALA A 284 2.55 16.05 -2.77
C ALA A 284 1.86 14.68 -2.59
N SER A 285 1.17 14.21 -3.62
CA SER A 285 0.58 12.88 -3.65
C SER A 285 0.49 12.38 -5.09
N GLY A 286 0.44 11.07 -5.25
CA GLY A 286 0.35 10.47 -6.58
C GLY A 286 0.57 8.98 -6.59
N VAL A 287 0.75 8.46 -7.80
CA VAL A 287 0.96 7.04 -8.06
C VAL A 287 2.36 6.85 -8.63
N LEU A 288 3.11 5.92 -8.04
CA LEU A 288 4.36 5.44 -8.59
C LEU A 288 4.07 4.33 -9.59
N ASN A 289 4.34 4.58 -10.88
CA ASN A 289 4.35 3.51 -11.86
C ASN A 289 5.59 2.65 -11.68
N ILE A 290 5.39 1.48 -11.09
CA ILE A 290 6.45 0.57 -10.64
C ILE A 290 7.23 -0.07 -11.80
N PHE A 291 6.75 0.11 -13.05
CA PHE A 291 7.35 -0.49 -14.23
C PHE A 291 7.99 0.49 -15.21
N ASP A 292 8.14 1.76 -14.85
CA ASP A 292 8.79 2.74 -15.74
C ASP A 292 10.31 2.54 -15.82
N SER A 293 10.92 2.08 -14.72
CA SER A 293 12.38 1.84 -14.67
C SER A 293 12.80 0.38 -14.68
N VAL A 294 11.96 -0.51 -14.14
CA VAL A 294 12.28 -1.93 -13.92
C VAL A 294 11.19 -2.84 -14.47
N TYR A 295 11.57 -4.05 -14.87
CA TYR A 295 10.65 -5.01 -15.49
C TYR A 295 9.79 -4.41 -16.61
N ARG A 296 10.37 -3.49 -17.39
CA ARG A 296 9.67 -2.70 -18.40
C ARG A 296 9.28 -3.59 -19.58
N SER A 297 8.30 -3.17 -20.38
CA SER A 297 7.84 -3.98 -21.52
C SER A 297 8.95 -4.21 -22.56
N GLU A 298 9.89 -3.27 -22.63
CA GLU A 298 11.08 -3.22 -23.48
C GLU A 298 12.17 -4.16 -22.99
N ASP A 299 12.16 -4.53 -21.70
CA ASP A 299 13.14 -5.43 -21.12
C ASP A 299 12.88 -6.90 -21.52
N ALA A 300 11.73 -7.19 -22.15
CA ALA A 300 11.23 -8.55 -22.39
C ALA A 300 12.21 -9.45 -23.16
N GLU A 301 12.90 -8.91 -24.16
CA GLU A 301 13.91 -9.64 -24.94
C GLU A 301 15.05 -10.10 -24.03
N HIS A 302 15.64 -9.18 -23.24
CA HIS A 302 16.68 -9.49 -22.27
C HIS A 302 16.27 -10.60 -21.30
N TYR A 303 15.04 -10.54 -20.80
CA TYR A 303 14.51 -11.59 -19.92
C TYR A 303 14.32 -12.91 -20.64
N ALA A 304 13.89 -12.91 -21.90
CA ALA A 304 13.68 -14.13 -22.67
C ALA A 304 14.99 -14.85 -23.03
N THR A 305 16.04 -14.10 -23.38
CA THR A 305 17.26 -14.65 -24.00
C THR A 305 18.48 -14.65 -23.07
N HIS A 306 18.64 -13.63 -22.22
CA HIS A 306 19.86 -13.41 -21.43
C HIS A 306 19.70 -13.70 -19.93
N SER A 307 18.48 -13.70 -19.38
CA SER A 307 18.29 -13.85 -17.92
C SER A 307 18.56 -15.26 -17.38
N ALA A 308 18.51 -16.29 -18.23
CA ALA A 308 18.51 -17.70 -17.85
C ALA A 308 17.40 -18.10 -16.83
N ILE A 309 16.36 -17.28 -16.66
CA ILE A 309 15.26 -17.58 -15.74
C ILE A 309 14.33 -18.61 -16.37
N LYS A 310 14.43 -19.87 -15.90
CA LYS A 310 13.63 -21.00 -16.43
C LYS A 310 12.12 -20.75 -16.42
N LYS A 311 11.59 -20.03 -15.42
CA LYS A 311 10.15 -19.70 -15.37
C LYS A 311 9.70 -18.91 -16.60
N ILE A 312 10.59 -18.11 -17.20
CA ILE A 312 10.33 -17.30 -18.40
C ILE A 312 10.55 -18.13 -19.67
N SER A 313 11.66 -18.88 -19.73
CA SER A 313 12.01 -19.64 -20.93
C SER A 313 11.32 -21.00 -21.06
N HIS A 314 10.67 -21.53 -20.02
CA HIS A 314 10.05 -22.87 -20.04
C HIS A 314 8.62 -22.91 -19.47
N GLY A 315 7.78 -23.74 -20.08
CA GLY A 315 6.43 -24.06 -19.63
C GLY A 315 6.40 -24.83 -18.30
N ARG A 316 5.18 -25.03 -17.75
CA ARG A 316 4.99 -25.84 -16.54
C ARG A 316 5.30 -27.32 -16.74
N ASP A 317 5.17 -27.77 -17.98
CA ASP A 317 5.57 -29.10 -18.48
C ASP A 317 7.09 -29.24 -18.69
N GLY A 318 7.85 -28.16 -18.48
CA GLY A 318 9.29 -28.13 -18.71
C GLY A 318 9.68 -27.99 -20.18
N ALA A 319 8.73 -27.83 -21.11
CA ALA A 319 9.05 -27.60 -22.51
C ALA A 319 9.56 -26.16 -22.72
N PRO A 320 10.60 -25.95 -23.56
CA PRO A 320 11.08 -24.61 -23.86
C PRO A 320 10.01 -23.80 -24.62
N ARG A 321 9.88 -22.53 -24.26
CA ARG A 321 9.11 -21.54 -25.02
C ARG A 321 9.94 -21.06 -26.21
N SER A 322 9.26 -20.70 -27.31
CA SER A 322 9.88 -19.82 -28.30
C SER A 322 10.15 -18.45 -27.66
N GLU A 323 11.08 -17.69 -28.24
CA GLU A 323 11.43 -16.36 -27.76
C GLU A 323 10.21 -15.45 -27.64
N ASP A 324 9.37 -15.36 -28.68
CA ASP A 324 8.12 -14.59 -28.64
C ASP A 324 7.21 -14.99 -27.47
N LYS A 325 7.06 -16.29 -27.21
CA LYS A 325 6.24 -16.79 -26.11
C LYS A 325 6.86 -16.48 -24.74
N ALA A 326 8.19 -16.46 -24.65
CA ALA A 326 8.90 -16.09 -23.44
C ALA A 326 8.77 -14.59 -23.16
N MET A 327 8.91 -13.74 -24.18
CA MET A 327 8.69 -12.29 -24.09
C MET A 327 7.24 -11.96 -23.69
N ASP A 328 6.25 -12.62 -24.30
CA ASP A 328 4.84 -12.45 -23.94
C ASP A 328 4.54 -12.93 -22.52
N TYR A 329 5.13 -14.07 -22.12
CA TYR A 329 5.01 -14.54 -20.75
C TYR A 329 5.59 -13.54 -19.75
N PHE A 330 6.76 -12.96 -20.09
CA PHE A 330 7.38 -11.93 -19.26
C PHE A 330 6.45 -10.72 -19.07
N ARG A 331 5.97 -10.15 -20.19
CA ARG A 331 5.13 -8.93 -20.20
C ARG A 331 3.81 -9.13 -19.46
N ARG A 332 3.15 -10.27 -19.69
CA ARG A 332 1.78 -10.49 -19.19
C ARG A 332 1.73 -11.11 -17.80
N TYR A 333 2.76 -11.86 -17.40
CA TYR A 333 2.76 -12.64 -16.17
C TYR A 333 3.97 -12.37 -15.31
N TYR A 334 5.19 -12.67 -15.77
CA TYR A 334 6.36 -12.69 -14.89
C TYR A 334 6.53 -11.39 -14.10
N ARG A 335 6.55 -10.23 -14.78
CA ARG A 335 6.82 -8.93 -14.14
C ARG A 335 5.84 -8.60 -13.01
N LYS A 336 4.54 -8.83 -13.20
CA LYS A 336 3.53 -8.52 -12.18
C LYS A 336 3.57 -9.50 -11.00
N HIS A 337 3.82 -10.79 -11.25
CA HIS A 337 3.96 -11.78 -10.18
C HIS A 337 5.25 -11.59 -9.38
N GLN A 338 6.25 -10.89 -9.93
CA GLN A 338 7.49 -10.58 -9.26
C GLN A 338 7.49 -9.22 -8.58
N LEU A 339 6.69 -8.26 -9.06
CA LEU A 339 6.56 -6.95 -8.44
C LEU A 339 5.15 -6.80 -7.84
N SER A 340 4.20 -6.26 -8.60
CA SER A 340 2.77 -6.24 -8.28
C SER A 340 1.94 -6.01 -9.55
N ASP A 341 0.63 -6.27 -9.49
CA ASP A 341 -0.38 -5.80 -10.44
C ASP A 341 -1.09 -4.51 -10.02
N HIS A 342 -0.62 -3.88 -8.93
CA HIS A 342 -1.00 -2.55 -8.50
C HIS A 342 0.23 -1.63 -8.50
N ASN A 343 0.04 -0.42 -8.99
CA ASN A 343 0.97 0.68 -8.75
C ASN A 343 0.82 1.15 -7.30
N LEU A 344 1.91 1.64 -6.71
CA LEU A 344 1.92 2.13 -5.34
C LEU A 344 1.29 3.54 -5.29
N LEU A 345 0.37 3.74 -4.37
CA LEU A 345 -0.25 5.04 -4.10
C LEU A 345 0.40 5.67 -2.87
N TRP A 346 0.70 6.97 -2.92
CA TRP A 346 1.36 7.66 -1.82
C TRP A 346 0.91 9.10 -1.64
N CYS A 347 1.18 9.64 -0.45
CA CYS A 347 1.03 11.05 -0.13
C CYS A 347 2.06 11.51 0.89
N GLU A 348 2.31 12.80 0.87
CA GLU A 348 3.07 13.54 1.85
C GLU A 348 2.14 14.19 2.88
N ILE A 349 2.51 14.10 4.16
CA ILE A 349 1.79 14.73 5.26
C ILE A 349 2.79 15.58 6.05
N ARG A 350 2.65 16.90 6.09
CA ARG A 350 3.53 17.76 6.91
C ARG A 350 3.28 17.49 8.39
N THR A 351 4.33 17.10 9.09
CA THR A 351 4.26 16.67 10.50
C THR A 351 5.01 17.56 11.47
N ASP A 352 5.79 18.51 10.96
CA ASP A 352 6.35 19.60 11.74
C ASP A 352 5.45 20.83 11.65
N PHE A 353 4.96 21.26 12.81
CA PHE A 353 4.21 22.50 12.99
C PHE A 353 4.73 23.27 14.22
N SER A 354 6.01 23.11 14.53
CA SER A 354 6.69 23.79 15.63
C SER A 354 6.69 25.31 15.45
N ASP A 355 6.94 25.83 14.25
CA ASP A 355 6.88 27.28 13.98
C ASP A 355 5.51 27.86 14.31
N HIS A 356 4.44 27.23 13.85
CA HIS A 356 3.08 27.63 14.21
C HIS A 356 2.85 27.61 15.73
N TYR A 357 3.41 26.62 16.43
CA TYR A 357 3.32 26.54 17.89
C TYR A 357 4.06 27.72 18.55
N LEU A 358 5.28 28.00 18.11
CA LEU A 358 6.12 29.08 18.64
C LEU A 358 5.51 30.45 18.37
N ASP A 359 4.97 30.68 17.18
CA ASP A 359 4.29 31.93 16.80
C ASP A 359 3.07 32.21 17.68
N ALA A 360 2.24 31.19 17.91
CA ALA A 360 1.07 31.30 18.79
C ALA A 360 1.49 31.65 20.23
N VAL A 361 2.53 30.99 20.76
CA VAL A 361 3.07 31.28 22.09
C VAL A 361 3.65 32.70 22.15
N ALA A 362 4.42 33.11 21.15
CA ALA A 362 4.99 34.45 21.06
C ALA A 362 3.91 35.55 20.99
N ALA A 363 2.77 35.24 20.35
CA ALA A 363 1.59 36.11 20.29
C ALA A 363 0.70 36.07 21.55
N GLY A 364 1.04 35.28 22.57
CA GLY A 364 0.24 35.12 23.79
C GLY A 364 -1.08 34.36 23.58
N GLN A 365 -1.17 33.54 22.53
CA GLN A 365 -2.35 32.75 22.16
C GLN A 365 -2.21 31.28 22.57
N ASP A 366 -3.33 30.57 22.70
CA ASP A 366 -3.31 29.13 22.97
C ASP A 366 -3.01 28.38 21.65
N PRO A 367 -1.86 27.70 21.52
CA PRO A 367 -1.47 27.00 20.29
C PRO A 367 -2.38 25.82 19.93
N ARG A 368 -3.33 25.45 20.80
CA ARG A 368 -4.34 24.40 20.55
C ARG A 368 -5.67 24.95 20.01
N LYS A 369 -5.85 26.27 20.01
CA LYS A 369 -7.11 26.93 19.62
C LYS A 369 -7.07 27.56 18.23
N MET A 370 -5.90 27.62 17.61
CA MET A 370 -5.68 27.98 16.21
C MET A 370 -5.75 26.73 15.34
#